data_AF-A0A953U6T7-F1
#
_entry.id   AF-A0A953U6T7-F1
#
_cell.length_a   1.000
_cell.length_b   1.000
_cell.length_c   1.000
_cell.angle_alpha   90.00
_cell.angle_beta   90.00
_cell.angle_gamma   90.00
#
_symmetry.space_group_name_H-M   'P 1'
#
loop_
_entity.id
_entity.type
_entity.pdbx_description
1 polymer ?
#
loop_
_entity_poly.entity_id
_entity_poly.type
_entity_poly.pdbx_seq_one_letter_code
_entity_poly.pdbx_strand_id
1 'polypeptide(L)' 'MDQTTIFNEKYRVIAVDDQSLILRGIHSGELLTINHFGSEVPLSQEQFVVGQLVALNDPSGGPVN' A
#
# COMPACT_ATOMS: atom_id res chain seq x y z
N MET A 1 13.25 -4.76 10.52
CA MET A 1 12.44 -3.86 9.69
C MET A 1 11.49 -3.15 10.64
N ASP A 2 11.82 -1.92 11.02
CA ASP A 2 11.00 -1.10 11.90
C ASP A 2 9.74 -0.68 11.16
N GLN A 3 8.56 -1.01 11.71
CA GLN A 3 7.26 -0.73 11.06
C GLN A 3 7.08 0.75 10.73
N THR A 4 7.64 1.66 11.56
CA THR A 4 7.60 3.11 11.38
C THR A 4 8.21 3.57 10.05
N THR A 5 9.22 2.87 9.54
CA THR A 5 9.92 3.28 8.31
C THR A 5 9.06 3.03 7.07
N ILE A 6 8.21 2.00 7.10
CA ILE A 6 7.31 1.64 6.00
C ILE A 6 6.20 2.68 5.82
N PHE A 7 5.76 3.36 6.89
CA PHE A 7 4.72 4.39 6.81
C PHE A 7 5.27 5.79 6.50
N ASN A 8 6.57 6.02 6.69
CA ASN A 8 7.21 7.32 6.44
C ASN A 8 7.73 7.48 5.00
N GLU A 9 7.58 6.46 4.17
CA GLU A 9 7.97 6.46 2.76
C GLU A 9 6.72 6.50 1.85
N LYS A 10 6.87 7.11 0.67
CA LYS A 10 5.88 6.99 -0.40
C LYS A 10 6.22 5.77 -1.25
N TYR A 11 5.17 5.18 -1.81
CA TYR A 11 5.29 4.03 -2.67
C TYR A 11 4.63 4.31 -4.01
N ARG A 12 5.15 3.69 -5.06
CA ARG A 12 4.58 3.74 -6.38
C ARG A 12 3.89 2.43 -6.69
N VAL A 13 2.65 2.49 -7.14
CA VAL A 13 1.92 1.31 -7.63
C VAL A 13 2.62 0.80 -8.88
N ILE A 14 2.94 -0.49 -8.90
CA ILE A 14 3.60 -1.14 -10.03
C ILE A 14 2.74 -2.26 -10.62
N ALA A 15 1.90 -2.90 -9.81
CA ALA A 15 0.88 -3.81 -10.29
C ALA A 15 -0.32 -3.81 -9.34
N VAL A 16 -1.50 -4.01 -9.92
CA VAL A 16 -2.76 -4.16 -9.19
C VAL A 16 -3.41 -5.43 -9.67
N ASP A 17 -3.64 -6.32 -8.72
CA ASP A 17 -4.41 -7.55 -8.85
C ASP A 17 -5.68 -7.42 -8.01
N ASP A 18 -6.67 -8.28 -8.24
CA ASP A 18 -7.98 -8.26 -7.57
C ASP A 18 -7.85 -8.28 -6.04
N GLN A 19 -6.86 -9.02 -5.53
CA GLN A 19 -6.62 -9.21 -4.10
C GLN A 19 -5.25 -8.75 -3.63
N SER A 20 -4.38 -8.32 -4.52
CA SER A 20 -3.00 -7.94 -4.19
C SER A 20 -2.58 -6.64 -4.87
N LEU A 21 -2.02 -5.72 -4.10
CA LEU A 21 -1.42 -4.48 -4.58
C LEU A 21 0.09 -4.56 -4.43
N ILE A 22 0.82 -4.41 -5.54
CA ILE A 22 2.28 -4.39 -5.53
C ILE A 22 2.76 -2.94 -5.62
N LEU A 23 3.61 -2.58 -4.67
CA LEU A 23 4.10 -1.25 -4.42
C LEU A 23 5.63 -1.23 -4.42
N ARG A 24 6.23 -0.13 -4.88
CA ARG A 24 7.68 0.09 -4.83
C ARG A 24 8.04 1.37 -4.09
N GLY A 25 8.88 1.27 -3.07
CA GLY A 25 9.39 2.42 -2.32
C GLY A 25 10.18 3.35 -3.24
N ILE A 26 9.91 4.66 -3.21
CA ILE A 26 10.61 5.60 -4.08
C ILE A 26 12.03 5.95 -3.59
N HIS A 27 12.33 5.85 -2.30
CA HIS A 27 13.67 6.09 -1.76
C HIS A 27 14.40 4.76 -1.50
N SER A 28 13.73 3.80 -0.87
CA SER A 28 14.33 2.50 -0.52
C SER A 28 14.41 1.54 -1.72
N GLY A 29 13.55 1.71 -2.72
CA GLY A 29 13.42 0.78 -3.84
C GLY A 29 12.78 -0.56 -3.48
N GLU A 30 12.35 -0.74 -2.23
CA GLU A 30 11.78 -1.96 -1.67
C GLU A 30 10.43 -2.27 -2.30
N LEU A 31 10.16 -3.56 -2.53
CA LEU A 31 8.88 -4.04 -3.05
C LEU A 31 7.99 -4.50 -1.89
N LEU A 32 6.83 -3.88 -1.77
CA LEU A 32 5.80 -4.26 -0.83
C LEU A 32 4.62 -4.88 -1.56
N THR A 33 4.09 -5.97 -1.01
CA THR A 33 2.86 -6.58 -1.49
C THR A 33 1.82 -6.44 -0.40
N ILE A 34 0.78 -5.65 -0.67
CA ILE A 34 -0.38 -5.52 0.20
C ILE A 34 -1.39 -6.55 -0.26
N ASN A 35 -1.76 -7.46 0.63
CA ASN A 35 -2.82 -8.41 0.34
C ASN A 35 -4.11 -7.96 1.00
N HIS A 36 -5.16 -7.80 0.21
CA HIS A 36 -6.47 -7.36 0.63
C HIS A 36 -7.36 -8.56 0.96
N PHE A 37 -6.88 -9.45 1.83
CA PHE A 37 -7.65 -10.63 2.25
C PHE A 37 -8.79 -10.24 3.19
N GLY A 38 -10.03 -10.61 2.82
CA GLY A 38 -11.21 -10.48 3.70
C GLY A 38 -12.05 -9.21 3.49
N SER A 39 -11.79 -8.42 2.44
CA SER A 39 -12.67 -7.32 2.06
C SER A 39 -13.54 -7.75 0.89
N GLU A 40 -14.84 -7.45 0.99
CA GLU A 40 -15.81 -7.72 -0.08
C GLU A 40 -15.61 -6.80 -1.29
N VAL A 41 -14.78 -5.76 -1.15
CA VAL A 41 -14.46 -4.80 -2.21
C VAL A 41 -13.12 -5.18 -2.84
N PRO A 42 -13.10 -5.56 -4.13
CA PRO A 42 -11.86 -5.87 -4.83
C PRO A 42 -11.01 -4.60 -5.05
N LEU A 43 -9.71 -4.80 -5.18
CA LEU A 43 -8.81 -3.73 -5.58
C LEU A 43 -9.02 -3.40 -7.07
N SER A 44 -9.70 -2.28 -7.34
CA SER A 44 -9.89 -1.82 -8.72
C SER A 44 -8.73 -0.95 -9.19
N GLN A 45 -8.31 -1.16 -10.44
CA GLN A 45 -7.32 -0.32 -11.14
C GLN A 45 -7.76 1.14 -11.26
N GLU A 46 -9.06 1.42 -11.16
CA GLU A 46 -9.63 2.77 -11.13
C GLU A 46 -9.26 3.52 -9.82
N GLN A 47 -9.07 2.79 -8.73
CA GLN A 47 -8.71 3.34 -7.42
C GLN A 47 -7.19 3.36 -7.23
N PHE A 48 -6.51 2.32 -7.74
CA PHE A 48 -5.06 2.18 -7.67
C PHE A 48 -4.50 2.06 -9.09
N VAL A 49 -4.16 3.20 -9.68
CA VAL A 49 -3.59 3.24 -11.03
C VAL A 49 -2.09 2.91 -10.98
N VAL A 50 -1.60 2.06 -11.88
CA VAL A 50 -0.16 1.80 -12.02
C VAL A 50 0.58 3.12 -12.29
N GLY A 51 1.64 3.37 -11.51
CA GLY A 51 2.40 4.60 -11.53
C GLY A 51 1.92 5.66 -10.55
N GLN A 52 0.76 5.48 -9.91
CA GLN A 52 0.26 6.36 -8.84
C GLN A 52 1.17 6.30 -7.62
N LEU A 53 1.40 7.44 -6.99
CA LEU A 53 2.08 7.54 -5.70
C LEU A 53 1.07 7.41 -4.58
N VAL A 54 1.33 6.49 -3.65
CA VAL A 54 0.52 6.23 -2.46
C VAL A 54 1.38 6.39 -1.21
N ALA A 55 0.79 6.91 -0.15
CA ALA A 55 1.41 6.93 1.17
C ALA A 55 0.66 5.92 2.04
N LEU A 56 1.40 5.06 2.73
CA LEU A 56 0.82 4.12 3.68
C LEU A 56 0.55 4.85 4.98
N ASN A 57 -0.66 4.71 5.53
CA ASN A 57 -1.00 5.22 6.85
C ASN A 57 -1.07 4.03 7.81
N ASP A 58 -0.49 4.19 9.00
CA ASP A 58 -0.58 3.18 10.05
C ASP A 58 -2.02 3.13 10.59
N PRO A 59 -2.73 2.00 10.47
CA PRO A 59 -4.08 1.86 11.01
C PRO A 59 -4.10 1.80 12.54
N SER A 60 -2.96 1.54 13.19
CA SER A 60 -2.82 1.47 14.66
C SER A 60 -2.90 2.86 15.32
N GLY A 61 -2.76 3.94 14.53
CA GLY A 61 -2.93 5.33 14.96
C GLY A 61 -4.36 5.88 14.88
N GLY A 62 -5.37 5.04 14.64
CA GLY A 62 -6.78 5.46 14.76
C GLY A 62 -7.09 5.95 16.18
N PRO A 63 -8.03 6.91 16.38
CA PRO A 63 -8.40 7.35 17.72
C PRO A 63 -8.82 6.13 18.53
N VAL A 64 -8.05 5.85 19.58
CA VAL A 64 -8.47 4.92 20.63
C VAL A 64 -9.77 5.48 21.21
N ASN A 65 -10.88 4.76 21.00
CA ASN A 65 -12.17 5.09 21.59
C ASN A 65 -12.31 4.39 22.94
#